data_AF-A0A923KRR7-F1
#
_entry.id   AF-A0A923KRR7-F1
#
_cell.length_a   1.000
_cell.length_b   1.000
_cell.length_c   1.000
_cell.angle_alpha   90.00
_cell.angle_beta   90.00
_cell.angle_gamma   90.00
#
_symmetry.space_group_name_H-M   'P 1'
#
loop_
_entity.id
_entity.type
_entity.pdbx_description
1 polymer ?
#
loop_
_entity_poly.entity_id
_entity_poly.type
_entity_poly.pdbx_seq_one_letter_code
_entity_poly.pdbx_strand_id
1 'polypeptide(L)'
;MTEAIKMGQENNRRYAIEGAHVIDTQTHQQIYIRALLDVGCYEYVSSNLPCSERLKIINAIGEQQAIAMMRAICESKGRAFDEEKDGRLNIKILKMLAESNY
;
A
#
# COMPACT_ATOMS: atom_id res chain seq x y z
N MET A 1 32.19 -24.29 6.32
CA MET A 1 31.38 -24.77 5.19
C MET A 1 29.91 -24.77 5.61
N THR A 2 29.18 -23.72 5.25
CA THR A 2 27.72 -23.82 5.05
C THR A 2 27.31 -22.76 4.05
N GLU A 3 27.56 -23.05 2.77
CA GLU A 3 26.88 -22.41 1.65
C GLU A 3 25.46 -22.98 1.57
N ALA A 4 24.47 -22.14 1.84
CA ALA A 4 23.05 -22.24 1.45
C ALA A 4 22.35 -21.13 2.26
N ILE A 5 22.03 -19.96 1.72
CA ILE A 5 21.04 -19.75 0.67
C ILE A 5 21.45 -18.50 -0.12
N LYS A 6 22.19 -18.71 -1.21
CA LYS A 6 22.05 -17.90 -2.42
C LYS A 6 20.98 -18.63 -3.25
N MET A 7 19.71 -18.42 -2.95
CA MET A 7 18.63 -18.86 -3.83
C MET A 7 17.67 -17.71 -4.05
N GLY A 8 17.72 -17.19 -5.28
CA GLY A 8 16.56 -16.74 -6.03
C GLY A 8 15.76 -15.59 -5.42
N GLN A 9 16.13 -14.36 -5.77
CA GLN A 9 15.51 -13.69 -6.92
C GLN A 9 15.95 -12.22 -6.91
N GLU A 10 16.59 -11.82 -8.01
CA GLU A 10 16.48 -10.47 -8.53
C GLU A 10 15.00 -10.08 -8.54
N ASN A 11 14.59 -9.36 -7.52
CA ASN A 11 13.33 -8.65 -7.53
C ASN A 11 13.71 -7.26 -7.08
N ASN A 12 13.90 -6.41 -8.08
CA ASN A 12 14.09 -4.97 -8.02
C ASN A 12 12.82 -4.30 -7.44
N ARG A 13 12.33 -4.80 -6.30
CA ARG A 13 11.12 -4.36 -5.63
C ARG A 13 11.51 -3.15 -4.80
N ARG A 14 11.37 -1.98 -5.44
CA ARG A 14 11.54 -0.66 -4.82
C ARG A 14 10.85 -0.56 -3.45
N TYR A 15 9.78 -1.30 -3.22
CA TYR A 15 9.00 -1.27 -1.99
C TYR A 15 9.07 -2.59 -1.21
N ALA A 16 9.34 -2.50 0.09
CA ALA A 16 9.23 -3.57 1.07
C ALA A 16 8.02 -3.33 2.00
N ILE A 17 7.57 -4.36 2.70
CA ILE A 17 6.44 -4.28 3.64
C ILE A 17 6.96 -4.56 5.06
N GLU A 18 6.64 -3.67 6.00
CA GLU A 18 6.98 -3.83 7.41
C GLU A 18 5.80 -3.40 8.30
N GLY A 19 5.11 -4.40 8.87
CA GLY A 19 3.91 -4.16 9.69
C GLY A 19 2.83 -3.41 8.91
N ALA A 20 2.50 -2.20 9.38
CA ALA A 20 1.49 -1.33 8.77
C ALA A 20 2.05 -0.36 7.71
N HIS A 21 3.36 -0.43 7.44
CA HIS A 21 4.07 0.49 6.55
C HIS A 21 4.58 -0.23 5.29
N VAL A 22 4.60 0.52 4.20
CA VAL A 22 5.34 0.23 2.99
C VAL A 22 6.61 1.08 3.03
N ILE A 23 7.77 0.44 2.91
CA ILE A 23 9.09 1.08 2.98
C ILE A 23 9.62 1.23 1.56
N ASP A 24 9.84 2.46 1.09
CA ASP A 24 10.65 2.70 -0.12
C ASP A 24 12.10 2.39 0.23
N THR A 25 12.64 1.31 -0.35
CA THR A 25 14.00 0.81 -0.06
C THR A 25 15.11 1.71 -0.61
N GLN A 26 14.79 2.65 -1.50
CA GLN A 26 15.76 3.60 -2.07
C GLN A 26 15.88 4.86 -1.22
N THR A 27 14.75 5.38 -0.74
CA THR A 27 14.70 6.63 0.04
C THR A 27 14.58 6.40 1.54
N HIS A 28 14.37 5.15 1.97
CA HIS A 28 13.99 4.75 3.32
C HIS A 28 12.72 5.44 3.84
N GLN A 29 11.88 5.98 2.94
CA GLN A 29 10.63 6.60 3.31
C GLN A 29 9.62 5.53 3.76
N GLN A 30 8.97 5.78 4.89
CA GLN A 30 7.90 4.92 5.39
C GLN A 30 6.55 5.51 5.01
N ILE A 31 5.70 4.70 4.41
CA ILE A 31 4.38 5.09 3.91
C ILE A 31 3.34 4.21 4.57
N TYR A 32 2.43 4.80 5.33
CA TYR A 32 1.37 4.05 5.99
C TYR A 32 0.37 3.53 4.96
N ILE A 33 0.02 2.24 4.99
CA ILE A 33 -0.84 1.63 3.95
C ILE A 33 -2.23 2.28 3.86
N ARG A 34 -2.75 2.80 4.97
CA ARG A 34 -3.99 3.56 4.98
C ARG A 34 -3.88 4.85 4.17
N ALA A 35 -2.72 5.52 4.20
CA ALA A 35 -2.48 6.70 3.37
C ALA A 35 -2.43 6.37 1.87
N LEU A 36 -2.13 5.11 1.51
CA LEU A 36 -2.16 4.64 0.13
C LEU A 36 -3.59 4.32 -0.33
N LEU A 37 -4.41 3.69 0.51
CA LEU A 37 -5.73 3.19 0.12
C LEU A 37 -6.90 4.12 0.43
N ASP A 38 -6.84 4.88 1.51
CA ASP A 38 -7.99 5.64 2.00
C ASP A 38 -8.15 6.93 1.17
N VAL A 39 -9.24 7.01 0.40
CA VAL A 39 -9.53 8.12 -0.53
C VAL A 39 -10.31 9.24 0.16
N GLY A 40 -10.93 8.95 1.30
CA GLY A 40 -11.71 9.90 2.11
C GLY A 40 -11.04 10.29 3.44
N CYS A 41 -9.79 9.89 3.68
CA CYS A 41 -9.11 10.17 4.94
C CYS A 41 -8.62 11.62 5.02
N TYR A 42 -9.42 12.48 5.64
CA TYR A 42 -8.98 13.80 6.08
C TYR A 42 -8.18 13.77 7.39
N GLU A 43 -8.17 12.63 8.11
CA GLU A 43 -7.49 12.45 9.41
C GLU A 43 -5.95 12.32 9.30
N TYR A 44 -5.43 12.02 8.10
CA TYR A 44 -3.98 11.91 7.88
C TYR A 44 -3.59 12.86 6.77
N VAL A 45 -2.90 13.94 7.13
CA VAL A 45 -2.34 14.94 6.20
C VAL A 45 -1.29 14.34 5.23
N SER A 46 -1.01 13.04 5.27
CA SER A 46 0.31 12.50 4.92
C SER A 46 0.32 11.42 3.84
N SER A 47 -0.47 11.59 2.79
CA SER A 47 0.05 11.19 1.48
C SER A 47 0.23 12.45 0.66
N ASN A 48 1.38 13.12 0.82
CA ASN A 48 1.86 14.09 -0.18
C ASN A 48 2.04 13.45 -1.58
N LEU A 49 1.79 12.13 -1.71
CA LEU A 49 1.86 11.39 -2.95
C LEU A 49 0.57 11.58 -3.75
N PRO A 50 0.68 12.01 -5.02
CA PRO A 50 -0.43 12.03 -5.96
C PRO A 50 -1.09 10.64 -6.10
N CYS A 51 -2.37 10.61 -6.50
CA CYS A 51 -3.10 9.35 -6.72
C CYS A 51 -2.36 8.39 -7.67
N SER A 52 -1.71 8.93 -8.70
CA SER A 52 -0.91 8.14 -9.65
C SER A 52 0.31 7.48 -9.00
N GLU A 53 0.94 8.12 -8.02
CA GLU A 53 2.07 7.56 -7.28
C GLU A 53 1.62 6.53 -6.25
N ARG A 54 0.51 6.80 -5.55
CA ARG A 54 -0.14 5.81 -4.66
C ARG A 54 -0.46 4.51 -5.41
N LEU A 55 -1.01 4.61 -6.62
CA LEU A 55 -1.30 3.44 -7.47
C LEU A 55 -0.05 2.71 -7.92
N LYS A 56 1.04 3.42 -8.26
CA LYS A 56 2.31 2.77 -8.60
C LYS A 56 2.81 1.91 -7.44
N ILE A 57 2.71 2.41 -6.21
CA ILE A 57 3.10 1.67 -5.01
C ILE A 57 2.18 0.46 -4.81
N ILE A 58 0.86 0.65 -4.87
CA ILE A 58 -0.13 -0.43 -4.73
C ILE A 58 0.10 -1.52 -5.79
N ASN A 59 0.35 -1.16 -7.04
CA ASN A 59 0.65 -2.11 -8.12
C ASN A 59 1.96 -2.86 -7.89
N ALA A 60 2.97 -2.22 -7.30
CA ALA A 60 4.24 -2.84 -7.00
C ALA A 60 4.16 -3.86 -5.84
N ILE A 61 3.33 -3.59 -4.82
CA ILE A 61 3.12 -4.51 -3.70
C ILE A 61 2.01 -5.53 -3.94
N GLY A 62 1.08 -5.24 -4.87
CA GLY A 62 -0.11 -6.01 -5.19
C GLY A 62 -1.37 -5.49 -4.50
N GLU A 63 -2.46 -5.31 -5.25
CA GLU A 63 -3.75 -4.82 -4.73
C GLU A 63 -4.31 -5.70 -3.61
N GLN A 64 -4.29 -7.02 -3.78
CA GLN A 64 -4.79 -7.96 -2.77
C GLN A 64 -3.96 -7.89 -1.48
N GLN A 65 -2.64 -7.70 -1.61
CA GLN A 65 -1.75 -7.53 -0.47
C GLN A 65 -2.04 -6.23 0.28
N ALA A 66 -2.25 -5.13 -0.45
CA ALA A 66 -2.63 -3.84 0.11
C ALA A 66 -3.95 -3.93 0.89
N ILE A 67 -4.97 -4.57 0.31
CA ILE A 67 -6.28 -4.79 0.96
C ILE A 67 -6.13 -5.64 2.22
N ALA A 68 -5.38 -6.76 2.16
CA ALA A 68 -5.15 -7.63 3.29
C ALA A 68 -4.44 -6.92 4.46
N MET A 69 -3.46 -6.06 4.16
CA MET A 69 -2.80 -5.23 5.17
C MET A 69 -3.77 -4.23 5.81
N MET A 70 -4.62 -3.58 5.01
CA MET A 70 -5.61 -2.64 5.52
C MET A 70 -6.62 -3.34 6.44
N ARG A 71 -7.08 -4.55 6.06
CA ARG A 71 -7.89 -5.41 6.92
C ARG A 71 -7.21 -5.67 8.26
N ALA A 72 -5.97 -6.17 8.23
CA ALA A 72 -5.22 -6.50 9.45
C ALA A 72 -5.08 -5.29 10.39
N ILE A 73 -4.88 -4.09 9.83
CA ILE A 73 -4.81 -2.85 10.60
C ILE A 73 -6.17 -2.50 11.22
N CYS A 74 -7.25 -2.55 10.44
CA CYS A 74 -8.59 -2.27 10.96
C CYS A 74 -8.95 -3.26 12.09
N GLU A 75 -8.71 -4.55 11.88
CA GLU A 75 -8.95 -5.60 12.87
C GLU A 75 -8.11 -5.39 14.15
N SER A 76 -6.83 -5.04 14.02
CA SER A 76 -5.96 -4.74 15.17
C SER A 76 -6.44 -3.54 16.01
N LYS A 77 -7.23 -2.65 15.39
CA LYS A 77 -7.82 -1.47 16.04
C LYS A 77 -9.28 -1.70 16.47
N GLY A 78 -9.79 -2.94 16.38
CA GLY A 78 -11.17 -3.28 16.70
C GLY A 78 -12.20 -2.63 15.75
N ARG A 79 -11.80 -2.26 14.53
CA ARG A 79 -12.68 -1.67 13.52
C ARG A 79 -13.11 -2.73 12.51
N ALA A 80 -14.37 -2.67 12.10
CA ALA A 80 -14.85 -3.47 10.97
C ALA A 80 -14.16 -3.04 9.67
N PHE A 81 -13.96 -4.00 8.77
CA PHE A 81 -13.40 -3.77 7.44
C PHE A 81 -14.22 -4.55 6.40
N ASP A 82 -14.80 -3.83 5.44
CA ASP A 82 -15.52 -4.39 4.31
C ASP A 82 -14.57 -4.45 3.09
N GLU A 83 -14.26 -5.65 2.60
CA GLU A 83 -13.32 -5.82 1.49
C GLU A 83 -13.75 -5.08 0.22
N GLU A 84 -15.06 -5.07 -0.06
CA GLU A 84 -15.61 -4.47 -1.26
C GLU A 84 -15.63 -2.95 -1.15
N LYS A 85 -16.08 -2.40 -0.01
CA LYS A 85 -16.20 -0.95 0.19
C LYS A 85 -14.89 -0.29 0.60
N ASP A 86 -14.18 -0.86 1.58
CA ASP A 86 -12.98 -0.25 2.17
C ASP A 86 -11.69 -0.64 1.41
N GLY A 87 -11.72 -1.74 0.66
CA GLY A 87 -10.61 -2.20 -0.18
C GLY A 87 -10.80 -1.88 -1.66
N ARG A 88 -11.66 -2.65 -2.34
CA ARG A 88 -11.78 -2.63 -3.80
C ARG A 88 -12.32 -1.31 -4.34
N LEU A 89 -13.37 -0.77 -3.74
CA LEU A 89 -13.96 0.50 -4.16
C LEU A 89 -12.95 1.65 -4.00
N ASN A 90 -12.21 1.69 -2.89
CA ASN A 90 -11.16 2.68 -2.67
C ASN A 90 -10.06 2.61 -3.75
N ILE A 91 -9.58 1.41 -4.11
CA ILE A 91 -8.63 1.25 -5.23
C ILE A 91 -9.23 1.71 -6.55
N LYS A 92 -10.51 1.39 -6.81
CA LYS A 92 -11.21 1.83 -8.02
C LYS A 92 -11.31 3.35 -8.10
N ILE A 93 -11.65 4.02 -7.01
CA ILE A 93 -11.71 5.49 -6.95
C ILE A 93 -10.31 6.07 -7.18
N LEU A 94 -9.26 5.50 -6.58
CA LEU A 94 -7.88 5.94 -6.83
C LEU A 94 -7.50 5.86 -8.31
N LYS A 95 -7.89 4.78 -9.01
CA LYS A 95 -7.69 4.63 -10.46
C LYS A 95 -8.39 5.75 -11.23
N MET A 96 -9.66 6.00 -10.94
CA MET A 96 -10.43 7.08 -11.58
C MET A 96 -9.80 8.46 -11.34
N LEU A 97 -9.36 8.75 -10.11
CA LEU A 97 -8.72 10.02 -9.76
C LEU A 97 -7.35 10.19 -10.45
N ALA A 98 -6.58 9.12 -10.57
CA ALA A 98 -5.29 9.16 -11.27
C ALA A 98 -5.45 9.40 -12.78
N GLU A 99 -6.54 8.95 -13.38
CA GLU A 99 -6.88 9.19 -14.79
C GLU A 99 -7.52 10.57 -15.03
N SER A 100 -8.05 11.20 -13.98
CA SER A 100 -8.84 12.43 -14.06
C SER A 100 -8.04 13.73 -14.27
N ASN A 101 -6.70 13.73 -14.21
CA ASN A 101 -5.85 14.94 -14.34
C ASN A 101 -6.39 16.19 -13.62
N TYR A 102 -6.85 16.04 -12.37
CA TYR A 102 -7.07 17.16 -11.46
C TYR A 102 -5.83 17.42 -10.61
#